data_AF-A0A7Y9IUZ8-F1
#
_entry.id   AF-A0A7Y9IUZ8-F1
#
_cell.length_a   1.000
_cell.length_b   1.000
_cell.length_c   1.000
_cell.angle_alpha   90.00
_cell.angle_beta   90.00
_cell.angle_gamma   90.00
#
_symmetry.space_group_name_H-M   'P 1'
#
loop_
_entity.id
_entity.type
_entity.pdbx_description
1 polymer ?
#
loop_
_entity_poly.entity_id
_entity_poly.type
_entity_poly.pdbx_seq_one_letter_code
_entity_poly.pdbx_strand_id
1 'polypeptide(L)'
;MSSRLKSRGLWRLCGGLIVWASCFAMLYGAQAGGCSAGLDASRVLGINGVTAMLIVIWTAHLAWLGGRLLREHQGKAPMPDGELETAPEDAAFFTGVGQVLSWVALLATVWTGFAVVLLPPCL
;
A
#
# COMPACT_ATOMS: atom_id res chain seq x y z
N MET A 1 18.49 15.76 18.42
CA MET A 1 18.38 15.40 16.98
C MET A 1 18.12 13.91 16.70
N SER A 2 18.38 12.99 17.65
CA SER A 2 18.18 11.53 17.49
C SER A 2 16.71 11.08 17.30
N SER A 3 15.72 11.77 17.89
CA SER A 3 14.30 11.36 17.82
C SER A 3 13.68 11.43 16.41
N ARG A 4 14.09 12.40 15.58
CA ARG A 4 13.55 12.56 14.22
C ARG A 4 14.06 11.47 13.26
N LEU A 5 15.28 10.98 13.44
CA LEU A 5 15.83 9.89 12.64
C LEU A 5 15.14 8.56 12.98
N LYS A 6 14.96 8.28 14.27
CA LYS A 6 14.22 7.09 14.74
C LYS A 6 12.77 7.08 14.27
N SER A 7 12.11 8.24 14.31
CA SER A 7 10.74 8.41 13.80
C SER A 7 10.64 8.15 12.29
N ARG A 8 11.58 8.66 11.48
CA ARG A 8 11.59 8.43 10.01
C ARG A 8 11.85 6.96 9.64
N GLY A 9 12.74 6.27 10.36
CA GLY A 9 12.98 4.83 10.18
C GLY A 9 11.75 3.99 10.53
N LEU A 10 11.10 4.29 11.66
CA LEU A 10 9.87 3.64 12.09
C LEU A 10 8.71 3.87 11.10
N TRP A 11 8.58 5.10 10.57
CA TRP A 11 7.56 5.44 9.58
C TRP A 11 7.76 4.72 8.24
N ARG A 12 9.02 4.48 7.86
CA ARG A 12 9.33 3.65 6.68
C ARG A 12 8.96 2.19 6.90
N LEU A 13 9.29 1.64 8.07
CA LEU A 13 9.00 0.26 8.46
C LEU A 13 7.50 -0.02 8.54
N CYS A 14 6.79 0.79 9.33
CA CYS A 14 5.36 0.62 9.58
C CYS A 14 4.51 1.16 8.43
N GLY A 15 5.03 2.05 7.60
CA GLY A 15 4.23 2.71 6.56
C GLY A 15 3.68 1.75 5.52
N GLY A 16 4.45 0.73 5.10
CA GLY A 16 3.94 -0.30 4.17
C GLY A 16 2.82 -1.13 4.79
N LEU A 17 3.00 -1.56 6.05
CA LEU A 17 2.01 -2.32 6.83
C LEU A 17 0.74 -1.52 7.12
N ILE A 18 0.86 -0.24 7.50
CA ILE A 18 -0.30 0.64 7.78
C ILE A 18 -1.11 0.88 6.51
N VAL A 19 -0.44 1.14 5.38
CA VAL A 19 -1.12 1.33 4.09
C VAL A 19 -1.80 0.05 3.64
N TRP A 20 -1.16 -1.11 3.86
CA TRP A 20 -1.78 -2.41 3.57
C TRP A 20 -3.01 -2.68 4.46
N ALA A 21 -2.88 -2.50 5.78
CA ALA A 21 -3.97 -2.75 6.73
C ALA A 21 -5.16 -1.79 6.51
N SER A 22 -4.88 -0.52 6.20
CA SER A 22 -5.93 0.46 5.85
C SER A 22 -6.61 0.13 4.52
N CYS A 23 -5.86 -0.31 3.51
CA CYS A 23 -6.42 -0.81 2.25
C CYS A 23 -7.37 -1.99 2.50
N PHE A 24 -6.94 -2.97 3.28
CA PHE A 24 -7.74 -4.14 3.63
C PHE A 24 -9.04 -3.74 4.35
N ALA A 25 -8.92 -2.88 5.39
CA ALA A 25 -10.08 -2.40 6.13
C ALA A 25 -11.05 -1.61 5.25
N MET A 26 -10.53 -0.75 4.36
CA MET A 26 -11.36 0.02 3.43
C MET A 26 -12.04 -0.87 2.39
N LEU A 27 -11.35 -1.85 1.81
CA LEU A 27 -11.93 -2.76 0.82
C LEU A 27 -13.07 -3.58 1.43
N TYR A 28 -12.84 -4.20 2.59
CA TYR A 28 -13.88 -5.00 3.27
C TYR A 28 -15.05 -4.13 3.76
N GLY A 29 -14.76 -2.96 4.34
CA GLY A 29 -15.79 -2.02 4.78
C GLY A 29 -16.62 -1.47 3.62
N ALA A 30 -15.96 -1.09 2.52
CA ALA A 30 -16.59 -0.63 1.28
C ALA A 30 -17.47 -1.71 0.65
N GLN A 31 -17.03 -2.96 0.66
CA GLN A 31 -17.80 -4.09 0.15
C GLN A 31 -19.06 -4.34 0.99
N ALA A 32 -18.91 -4.45 2.31
CA ALA A 32 -20.04 -4.66 3.22
C ALA A 32 -21.05 -3.50 3.20
N GLY A 33 -20.55 -2.25 3.18
CA GLY A 33 -21.38 -1.06 3.03
C GLY A 33 -22.04 -0.96 1.66
N GLY A 34 -21.30 -1.31 0.59
CA GLY A 34 -21.80 -1.28 -0.78
C GLY A 34 -22.93 -2.27 -1.03
N CYS A 35 -22.81 -3.49 -0.50
CA CYS A 35 -23.87 -4.49 -0.59
C CYS A 35 -25.11 -4.08 0.24
N SER A 36 -24.94 -3.57 1.46
CA SER A 36 -26.08 -3.15 2.30
C SER A 36 -26.79 -1.89 1.79
N ALA A 37 -26.09 -1.01 1.07
CA ALA A 37 -26.67 0.16 0.41
C ALA A 37 -27.38 -0.16 -0.93
N GLY A 38 -27.36 -1.42 -1.39
CA GLY A 38 -27.98 -1.83 -2.66
C GLY A 38 -27.26 -1.30 -3.91
N LEU A 39 -25.99 -0.89 -3.78
CA LEU A 39 -25.17 -0.41 -4.91
C LEU A 39 -24.83 -1.52 -5.93
N ASP A 40 -25.13 -2.79 -5.60
CA ASP A 40 -25.04 -3.91 -6.53
C ASP A 40 -26.11 -3.84 -7.66
N ALA A 41 -27.29 -3.27 -7.36
CA ALA A 41 -28.35 -3.09 -8.35
C ALA A 41 -28.04 -1.96 -9.36
N SER A 42 -27.18 -1.00 -8.98
CA SER A 42 -26.74 0.09 -9.86
C SER A 42 -25.56 -0.36 -10.71
N ARG A 43 -25.83 -0.73 -11.97
CA ARG A 43 -24.80 -0.99 -12.98
C ARG A 43 -24.48 0.28 -13.75
N VAL A 44 -23.24 0.73 -13.66
CA VAL A 44 -22.72 1.83 -14.48
C VAL A 44 -21.77 1.19 -15.49
N LEU A 45 -22.03 1.37 -16.80
CA LEU A 45 -21.21 0.76 -17.87
C LEU A 45 -21.11 -0.79 -17.82
N GLY A 46 -22.11 -1.47 -17.27
CA GLY A 46 -22.11 -2.94 -17.13
C GLY A 46 -21.30 -3.47 -15.94
N ILE A 47 -20.73 -2.58 -15.12
CA ILE A 47 -19.97 -2.90 -13.91
C ILE A 47 -20.79 -2.47 -12.69
N ASN A 48 -20.83 -3.30 -11.64
CA ASN A 48 -21.56 -2.97 -10.40
C ASN A 48 -20.90 -1.76 -9.72
N GLY A 49 -21.71 -0.85 -9.15
CA GLY A 49 -21.21 0.34 -8.47
C GLY A 49 -20.23 0.01 -7.32
N VAL A 50 -20.46 -1.12 -6.65
CA VAL A 50 -19.55 -1.67 -5.62
C VAL A 50 -18.17 -2.00 -6.21
N THR A 51 -18.12 -2.69 -7.35
CA THR A 51 -16.87 -3.03 -8.04
C THR A 51 -16.12 -1.79 -8.50
N ALA A 52 -16.82 -0.79 -9.05
CA ALA A 52 -16.20 0.47 -9.45
C ALA A 52 -15.55 1.19 -8.25
N MET A 53 -16.25 1.26 -7.11
CA MET A 53 -15.72 1.87 -5.89
C MET A 53 -14.48 1.12 -5.36
N LEU A 54 -14.52 -0.21 -5.38
CA LEU A 54 -13.40 -1.06 -4.98
C LEU A 54 -12.17 -0.85 -5.87
N ILE A 55 -12.35 -0.75 -7.20
CA ILE A 55 -11.27 -0.45 -8.15
C ILE A 55 -10.63 0.90 -7.86
N VAL A 56 -11.43 1.94 -7.56
CA VAL A 56 -10.91 3.27 -7.24
C VAL A 56 -10.08 3.25 -5.95
N ILE A 57 -10.59 2.61 -4.88
CA ILE A 57 -9.87 2.47 -3.62
C ILE A 57 -8.56 1.69 -3.83
N TRP A 58 -8.62 0.60 -4.57
CA TRP A 58 -7.47 -0.25 -4.86
C TRP A 58 -6.39 0.48 -5.68
N THR A 59 -6.77 1.12 -6.78
CA THR A 59 -5.84 1.88 -7.64
C THR A 59 -5.22 3.06 -6.90
N ALA A 60 -5.98 3.76 -6.04
CA ALA A 60 -5.45 4.82 -5.20
C ALA A 60 -4.35 4.32 -4.24
N HIS A 61 -4.55 3.17 -3.60
CA HIS A 61 -3.55 2.57 -2.71
C HIS A 61 -2.31 2.06 -3.47
N LEU A 62 -2.51 1.46 -4.64
CA LEU A 62 -1.42 1.05 -5.53
C LEU A 62 -0.59 2.24 -6.00
N ALA A 63 -1.25 3.31 -6.46
CA ALA A 63 -0.60 4.54 -6.88
C ALA A 63 0.16 5.19 -5.71
N TRP A 64 -0.39 5.15 -4.50
CA TRP A 64 0.29 5.66 -3.31
C TRP A 64 1.55 4.85 -2.97
N LEU A 65 1.45 3.52 -2.88
CA LEU A 65 2.59 2.64 -2.59
C LEU A 65 3.67 2.73 -3.68
N GLY A 66 3.27 2.61 -4.95
CA GLY A 66 4.16 2.73 -6.10
C GLY A 66 4.81 4.09 -6.18
N GLY A 67 4.05 5.16 -5.99
CA GLY A 67 4.57 6.53 -5.96
C GLY A 67 5.56 6.76 -4.83
N ARG A 68 5.34 6.16 -3.64
CA ARG A 68 6.28 6.25 -2.52
C ARG A 68 7.60 5.54 -2.84
N LEU A 69 7.54 4.32 -3.38
CA LEU A 69 8.72 3.56 -3.79
C LEU A 69 9.51 4.25 -4.92
N LEU A 70 8.79 4.79 -5.92
CA LEU A 70 9.41 5.54 -7.01
C LEU A 70 10.12 6.80 -6.52
N ARG A 71 9.52 7.55 -5.60
CA ARG A 71 10.17 8.73 -4.98
C ARG A 71 11.41 8.35 -4.18
N GLU A 72 11.39 7.22 -3.49
CA GLU A 72 12.56 6.73 -2.75
C GLU A 72 13.68 6.27 -3.68
N HIS A 73 13.34 5.66 -4.82
CA HIS A 73 14.30 5.31 -5.87
C HIS A 73 14.87 6.55 -6.57
N GLN A 74 14.04 7.56 -6.87
CA GLN A 74 14.50 8.79 -7.52
C GLN A 74 15.33 9.69 -6.60
N GLY A 75 15.09 9.65 -5.29
CA GLY A 75 15.88 10.38 -4.30
C GLY A 75 17.23 9.75 -3.96
N LYS A 76 17.49 8.51 -4.42
CA LYS A 76 18.83 7.92 -4.41
C LYS A 76 19.63 8.48 -5.58
N ALA A 77 20.22 9.65 -5.38
CA ALA A 77 21.42 10.01 -6.15
C ALA A 77 22.46 8.87 -5.98
N PRO A 78 23.25 8.53 -7.01
CA PRO A 78 24.33 7.57 -6.86
C PRO A 78 25.21 8.04 -5.70
N MET A 79 25.20 7.27 -4.61
CA MET A 79 25.96 7.59 -3.41
C MET A 79 27.42 7.29 -3.74
N PRO A 80 28.34 8.26 -3.68
CA PRO A 80 29.76 8.00 -3.90
C PRO A 80 30.25 6.99 -2.87
N ASP A 81 31.03 6.04 -3.35
CA ASP A 81 31.35 4.73 -2.77
C ASP A 81 32.10 4.74 -1.40
N GLY A 82 32.21 5.90 -0.73
CA GLY A 82 33.08 6.13 0.43
C GLY A 82 32.40 6.51 1.76
N GLU A 83 31.09 6.70 1.83
CA GLU A 83 30.39 7.18 3.05
C GLU A 83 29.47 6.12 3.71
N LEU A 84 29.75 4.82 3.51
CA LEU A 84 28.97 3.73 4.12
C LEU A 84 29.41 3.37 5.55
N GLU A 85 30.48 3.96 6.09
CA GLU A 85 31.12 3.50 7.33
C GLU A 85 30.54 4.09 8.64
N THR A 86 29.58 5.03 8.57
CA THR A 86 29.00 5.67 9.79
C THR A 86 27.47 5.76 9.80
N ALA A 87 26.78 4.88 9.07
CA ALA A 87 25.35 4.69 9.30
C ALA A 87 25.17 3.70 10.47
N PRO A 88 24.42 4.04 11.54
CA PRO A 88 24.16 3.10 12.63
C PRO A 88 23.51 1.83 12.07
N GLU A 89 24.01 0.66 12.46
CA GLU A 89 23.62 -0.66 11.93
C GLU A 89 22.09 -0.88 11.93
N ASP A 90 21.42 -0.30 12.93
CA ASP A 90 19.97 -0.19 13.06
C ASP A 90 19.29 0.38 11.80
N ALA A 91 19.83 1.47 11.24
CA ALA A 91 19.23 2.17 10.10
C ALA A 91 19.29 1.34 8.82
N ALA A 92 20.37 0.58 8.60
CA ALA A 92 20.50 -0.31 7.45
C ALA A 92 19.49 -1.47 7.54
N PHE A 93 19.35 -2.07 8.73
CA PHE A 93 18.37 -3.12 8.98
C PHE A 93 16.93 -2.66 8.76
N PHE A 94 16.54 -1.52 9.34
CA PHE A 94 15.20 -0.96 9.16
C PHE A 94 14.90 -0.60 7.70
N THR A 95 15.91 -0.20 6.92
CA THR A 95 15.72 0.11 5.50
C THR A 95 15.48 -1.16 4.68
N GLY A 96 16.25 -2.23 4.92
CA GLY A 96 16.07 -3.52 4.25
C GLY A 96 14.70 -4.15 4.57
N VAL A 97 14.33 -4.20 5.85
CA VAL A 97 13.04 -4.77 6.29
C VAL A 97 11.86 -3.94 5.77
N GLY A 98 11.94 -2.61 5.79
CA GLY A 98 10.91 -1.74 5.23
C GLY A 98 10.71 -1.93 3.72
N GLN A 99 11.78 -2.20 2.97
CA GLN A 99 11.73 -2.52 1.55
C GLN A 99 10.99 -3.85 1.31
N VAL A 100 11.37 -4.91 2.05
CA VAL A 100 10.72 -6.23 1.94
C VAL A 100 9.24 -6.14 2.30
N LEU A 101 8.90 -5.46 3.40
CA LEU A 101 7.51 -5.25 3.81
C LEU A 101 6.70 -4.49 2.76
N SER A 102 7.31 -3.51 2.08
CA SER A 102 6.63 -2.77 1.00
C SER A 102 6.36 -3.65 -0.22
N TRP A 103 7.29 -4.55 -0.56
CA TRP A 103 7.10 -5.55 -1.62
C TRP A 103 6.01 -6.57 -1.26
N VAL A 104 6.04 -7.08 -0.02
CA VAL A 104 5.01 -8.01 0.48
C VAL A 104 3.64 -7.33 0.49
N ALA A 105 3.56 -6.09 0.97
CA ALA A 105 2.35 -5.29 0.95
C ALA A 105 1.81 -5.11 -0.47
N LEU A 106 2.68 -4.76 -1.43
CA LEU A 106 2.32 -4.66 -2.86
C LEU A 106 1.76 -5.96 -3.39
N LEU A 107 2.47 -7.08 -3.17
CA LEU A 107 2.06 -8.39 -3.66
C LEU A 107 0.71 -8.79 -3.05
N ALA A 108 0.52 -8.55 -1.76
CA ALA A 108 -0.74 -8.81 -1.07
C ALA A 108 -1.87 -7.90 -1.57
N THR A 109 -1.61 -6.62 -1.88
CA THR A 109 -2.58 -5.68 -2.47
C THR A 109 -2.97 -6.09 -3.89
N VAL A 110 -2.03 -6.59 -4.69
CA VAL A 110 -2.32 -7.13 -6.03
C VAL A 110 -3.18 -8.39 -5.91
N TRP A 111 -2.81 -9.31 -5.01
CA TRP A 111 -3.56 -10.55 -4.78
C TRP A 111 -4.98 -10.30 -4.29
N THR A 112 -5.16 -9.38 -3.34
CA THR A 112 -6.49 -8.98 -2.84
C THR A 112 -7.33 -8.29 -3.91
N GLY A 113 -6.74 -7.40 -4.71
CA GLY A 113 -7.44 -6.79 -5.84
C GLY A 113 -7.89 -7.82 -6.88
N PHE A 114 -7.06 -8.83 -7.14
CA PHE A 114 -7.42 -9.93 -8.04
C PHE A 114 -8.63 -10.72 -7.54
N ALA A 115 -8.68 -11.06 -6.25
CA ALA A 115 -9.84 -11.73 -5.65
C ALA A 115 -11.13 -10.89 -5.75
N VAL A 116 -11.02 -9.57 -5.57
CA VAL A 116 -12.16 -8.63 -5.68
C VAL A 116 -12.73 -8.56 -7.11
N VAL A 117 -11.89 -8.75 -8.14
CA VAL A 117 -12.33 -8.74 -9.54
C VAL A 117 -12.92 -10.09 -9.96
N LEU A 118 -12.41 -11.20 -9.42
CA LEU A 118 -12.85 -12.54 -9.80
C LEU A 118 -14.17 -12.97 -9.15
N LEU A 119 -14.44 -12.51 -7.91
CA LEU A 119 -15.62 -12.92 -7.17
C LEU A 119 -16.76 -11.91 -7.29
N PRO A 120 -18.02 -12.36 -7.38
CA PRO A 120 -19.17 -11.47 -7.25
C PRO A 120 -19.11 -10.75 -5.89
N PRO A 121 -19.29 -9.42 -5.85
CA PRO A 121 -19.02 -8.62 -4.66
C PRO A 121 -20.04 -8.87 -3.53
N CYS A 122 -21.23 -9.36 -3.86
CA CYS A 122 -22.28 -9.70 -2.91
C CYS A 122 -22.68 -11.15 -3.14
N LEU A 123 -22.47 -11.99 -2.12
CA LEU A 123 -22.91 -13.39 -2.02
C LEU A 123 -23.88 -13.52 -0.86
#